data_AF-A0A358ATP5-F1
#
_entry.id   AF-A0A358ATP5-F1
#
_cell.length_a   1.000
_cell.length_b   1.000
_cell.length_c   1.000
_cell.angle_alpha   90.00
_cell.angle_beta   90.00
_cell.angle_gamma   90.00
#
_symmetry.space_group_name_H-M   'P 1'
#
loop_
_entity.id
_entity.type
_entity.pdbx_description
1 polymer ?
#
loop_
_entity_poly.entity_id
_entity_poly.type
_entity_poly.pdbx_seq_one_letter_code
_entity_poly.pdbx_strand_id
1 'polypeptide(L)' 'MDKIPIITKNEKKRLSRKYGEYSREFFKLHKVYRYRMKKTEDMSDDEVNQKCHWYCEENNLVQEWDAFVDKKEHCAK' A
#
# COMPACT_ATOMS: atom_id res chain seq x y z
N MET A 1 -25.24 -13.90 11.54
CA MET A 1 -24.73 -14.00 10.16
C MET A 1 -24.26 -12.63 9.76
N ASP A 2 -22.98 -12.33 9.98
CA ASP A 2 -22.41 -11.06 9.56
C ASP A 2 -22.46 -10.99 8.03
N LYS A 3 -23.15 -9.96 7.52
CA LYS A 3 -23.18 -9.68 6.09
C LYS A 3 -21.77 -9.26 5.71
N ILE A 4 -21.04 -10.13 5.02
CA ILE A 4 -19.78 -9.74 4.36
C ILE A 4 -20.12 -8.57 3.43
N PRO A 5 -19.59 -7.37 3.65
CA PRO A 5 -19.93 -6.22 2.82
C PRO A 5 -19.48 -6.50 1.39
N ILE A 6 -20.44 -6.45 0.46
CA ILE A 6 -20.15 -6.51 -0.98
C ILE A 6 -19.51 -5.17 -1.34
N ILE A 7 -18.17 -5.11 -1.27
CA ILE A 7 -17.42 -3.94 -1.70
C ILE A 7 -17.65 -3.77 -3.20
N THR A 8 -18.18 -2.63 -3.60
CA THR A 8 -18.45 -2.35 -5.02
C THR A 8 -17.13 -2.20 -5.79
N LYS A 9 -17.12 -2.47 -7.10
CA LYS A 9 -15.92 -2.29 -7.94
C LYS A 9 -15.31 -0.90 -7.82
N ASN A 10 -16.15 0.12 -7.62
CA ASN A 10 -15.72 1.52 -7.44
C ASN A 10 -15.02 1.75 -6.11
N GLU A 11 -15.52 1.16 -5.01
CA GLU A 11 -14.88 1.23 -3.70
C GLU A 11 -13.54 0.49 -3.68
N LYS A 12 -13.47 -0.71 -4.29
CA LYS A 12 -12.22 -1.45 -4.43
C LYS A 12 -11.16 -0.62 -5.16
N LYS A 13 -11.54 0.08 -6.24
CA LYS A 13 -10.65 0.97 -6.99
C LYS A 13 -10.19 2.17 -6.16
N ARG A 14 -11.10 2.76 -5.36
CA ARG A 14 -10.74 3.86 -4.44
C ARG A 14 -9.75 3.41 -3.37
N LEU A 15 -9.98 2.25 -2.77
CA LEU A 15 -9.07 1.67 -1.77
C LEU A 15 -7.71 1.35 -2.40
N SER A 16 -7.69 0.69 -3.55
CA SER A 16 -6.45 0.39 -4.28
C SER A 16 -5.62 1.65 -4.53
N ARG A 17 -6.24 2.74 -5.02
CA ARG A 17 -5.56 4.02 -5.21
C ARG A 17 -5.00 4.59 -3.91
N LYS A 18 -5.80 4.61 -2.85
CA LYS A 18 -5.39 5.10 -1.52
C LYS A 18 -4.17 4.33 -0.99
N TYR A 19 -4.23 3.00 -1.00
CA TYR A 19 -3.10 2.17 -0.58
C TYR A 19 -1.90 2.34 -1.52
N GLY A 20 -2.13 2.54 -2.83
CA GLY A 20 -1.06 2.75 -3.80
C GLY A 20 -0.26 4.02 -3.52
N GLU A 21 -0.93 5.08 -3.05
CA GLU A 21 -0.27 6.29 -2.57
C GLU A 21 0.55 6.00 -1.30
N TYR A 22 -0.02 5.27 -0.34
CA TYR A 22 0.68 4.87 0.89
C TYR A 22 1.91 4.00 0.61
N SER A 23 1.81 3.03 -0.29
CA SER A 23 2.93 2.17 -0.68
C SER A 23 4.06 2.94 -1.34
N ARG A 24 3.74 3.94 -2.18
CA ARG A 24 4.77 4.82 -2.77
C ARG A 24 5.45 5.68 -1.71
N GLU A 25 4.69 6.20 -0.76
CA GLU A 25 5.25 6.97 0.35
C GLU A 25 6.16 6.13 1.25
N PHE A 26 5.73 4.91 1.59
CA PHE A 26 6.53 3.99 2.39
C PHE A 26 7.82 3.59 1.67
N PHE A 27 7.74 3.29 0.37
CA PHE A 27 8.94 3.09 -0.44
C PHE A 27 9.87 4.31 -0.42
N LYS A 28 9.35 5.54 -0.52
CA LYS A 28 10.17 6.76 -0.40
C LYS A 28 10.81 6.90 0.98
N LEU A 29 10.09 6.59 2.06
CA LEU A 29 10.61 6.58 3.43
C LEU A 29 11.82 5.65 3.57
N HIS A 30 11.74 4.45 2.99
CA HIS A 30 12.83 3.48 2.96
C HIS A 30 13.83 3.67 1.81
N LYS A 31 13.74 4.78 1.05
CA LYS A 31 14.61 5.12 -0.09
C LYS A 31 14.60 4.07 -1.21
N VAL A 32 13.50 3.34 -1.37
CA VAL A 32 13.27 2.35 -2.43
C VAL A 32 12.64 3.01 -3.64
N TYR A 33 13.46 3.50 -4.57
CA TYR A 33 12.97 4.14 -5.81
C TYR A 33 12.76 3.14 -6.96
N ARG A 34 13.32 1.93 -6.81
CA ARG A 34 13.21 0.83 -7.78
C ARG A 34 13.09 -0.49 -7.03
N TYR A 35 12.14 -1.33 -7.42
CA TYR A 35 11.96 -2.66 -6.86
C TYR A 35 11.73 -3.67 -7.99
N ARG A 36 12.44 -4.81 -7.95
CA ARG A 36 12.44 -5.85 -9.00
C ARG A 36 12.59 -5.25 -10.42
N MET A 37 13.59 -4.37 -10.59
CA MET A 37 13.96 -3.67 -11.84
C MET A 37 13.01 -2.57 -12.34
N LYS A 38 11.87 -2.32 -11.71
CA LYS A 38 10.91 -1.28 -12.12
C LYS A 38 10.89 -0.11 -11.13
N LYS A 39 10.77 1.13 -11.62
CA LYS A 39 10.66 2.31 -10.74
C LYS A 39 9.29 2.30 -10.06
N THR A 40 9.25 2.70 -8.79
CA THR A 40 7.99 2.72 -8.01
C THR A 40 6.99 3.75 -8.54
N GLU A 41 7.46 4.79 -9.23
CA GLU A 41 6.63 5.81 -9.89
C GLU A 41 5.98 5.31 -11.19
N ASP A 42 6.58 4.32 -11.86
CA ASP A 42 6.08 3.74 -13.11
C ASP A 42 5.09 2.57 -12.86
N MET A 43 4.85 2.21 -11.59
CA MET A 43 3.94 1.13 -11.20
C MET A 43 2.50 1.64 -11.07
N SER A 44 1.52 0.81 -11.46
CA SER A 44 0.11 1.05 -11.14
C SER A 44 -0.13 0.93 -9.63
N ASP A 45 -1.28 1.42 -9.15
CA ASP A 45 -1.63 1.35 -7.72
C ASP A 45 -1.68 -0.09 -7.20
N ASP A 46 -2.31 -1.00 -7.95
CA ASP A 46 -2.35 -2.42 -7.59
C ASP A 46 -0.95 -3.05 -7.58
N GLU A 47 -0.11 -2.70 -8.56
CA GLU A 47 1.24 -3.24 -8.66
C GLU A 47 2.13 -2.75 -7.53
N VAL A 48 2.13 -1.44 -7.24
CA VAL A 48 2.94 -0.89 -6.16
C VAL A 48 2.50 -1.40 -4.79
N ASN A 49 1.19 -1.62 -4.59
CA ASN A 49 0.64 -2.26 -3.39
C ASN A 49 1.21 -3.67 -3.20
N GLN A 50 1.13 -4.49 -4.25
CA GLN A 50 1.65 -5.85 -4.19
C GLN A 50 3.17 -5.88 -3.94
N LYS A 51 3.93 -5.01 -4.62
CA LYS A 51 5.38 -4.93 -4.44
C LYS A 51 5.76 -4.43 -3.05
N CYS A 52 5.01 -3.46 -2.51
CA CYS A 52 5.25 -2.96 -1.16
C CYS A 52 5.00 -4.06 -0.13
N HIS A 53 3.93 -4.85 -0.29
CA HIS A 53 3.67 -6.01 0.56
C HIS A 53 4.84 -7.00 0.54
N TRP A 54 5.33 -7.41 -0.64
CA TRP A 54 6.49 -8.30 -0.74
C TRP A 54 7.76 -7.71 -0.14
N TYR A 55 8.03 -6.43 -0.39
CA TYR A 55 9.17 -5.74 0.23
C TYR A 55 9.08 -5.78 1.76
N CYS A 56 7.90 -5.58 2.32
CA CYS A 56 7.70 -5.63 3.77
C CYS A 56 7.91 -7.05 4.32
N GLU A 57 7.41 -8.08 3.65
CA GLU A 57 7.64 -9.48 4.04
C GLU A 57 9.12 -9.86 3.96
N GLU A 58 9.80 -9.52 2.86
CA GLU A 58 11.22 -9.83 2.63
C GLU A 58 12.16 -9.14 3.66
N ASN A 59 11.75 -7.99 4.20
CA ASN A 59 12.56 -7.17 5.11
C ASN A 59 12.04 -7.15 6.56
N ASN A 60 11.02 -7.97 6.90
CA ASN A 60 10.35 -7.99 8.20
C ASN A 60 9.77 -6.62 8.65
N LEU A 61 9.25 -5.83 7.69
CA LEU A 61 8.68 -4.50 7.93
C LEU A 61 7.14 -4.50 7.98
N VAL A 62 6.49 -5.67 8.03
CA VAL A 62 5.02 -5.77 8.01
C VAL A 62 4.38 -4.97 9.15
N GLN A 63 4.91 -5.05 10.36
CA GLN A 63 4.40 -4.27 11.51
C GLN A 63 4.63 -2.76 11.36
N GLU A 64 5.75 -2.36 10.76
CA GLU A 64 6.05 -0.95 10.50
C GLU A 64 5.11 -0.38 9.43
N TRP A 65 4.82 -1.17 8.40
CA TRP A 65 3.81 -0.85 7.40
C TRP A 65 2.41 -0.69 8.02
N ASP A 66 1.98 -1.62 8.87
CA ASP A 66 0.67 -1.53 9.54
C ASP A 66 0.58 -0.26 10.39
N ALA A 67 1.61 0.03 11.19
CA ALA A 67 1.68 1.26 11.99
C ALA A 67 1.69 2.54 11.12
N PHE A 68 2.37 2.49 9.97
CA PHE A 68 2.39 3.60 9.01
C PHE A 68 1.00 3.86 8.43
N VAL A 69 0.30 2.82 8.00
CA VAL A 69 -1.05 2.89 7.45
C VAL A 69 -2.01 3.43 8.50
N ASP A 70 -2.00 2.89 9.72
CA ASP A 70 -2.85 3.35 10.82
C ASP A 70 -2.63 4.84 11.08
N LYS A 71 -1.36 5.29 11.15
CA LYS A 71 -1.05 6.71 11.31
C LYS A 71 -1.62 7.56 10.18
N LYS A 72 -1.56 7.08 8.93
CA LYS A 72 -2.13 7.79 7.77
C LYS A 72 -3.65 7.86 7.79
N GLU A 73 -4.33 6.81 8.26
CA GLU A 73 -5.79 6.80 8.35
C GLU A 73 -6.31 7.63 9.53
N HIS A 74 -5.56 7.69 10.63
CA HIS A 74 -5.95 8.42 11.84
C HIS A 74 -5.56 9.90 11.83
N CYS A 75 -4.49 10.29 11.13
CA CYS A 75 -4.09 11.70 10.99
C CYS A 75 -4.90 12.46 9.91
N ALA A 76 -5.74 11.76 9.14
CA ALA A 76 -6.61 12.34 8.12
C ALA A 76 -8.02 12.73 8.64
N LYS A 77 -8.24 12.68 9.96
CA LYS A 77 -9.46 13.13 10.65
C LYS A 77 -9.23 14.50 11.27
#